data_AF-A0A4Q5LW83-F1
#
_entry.id   AF-A0A4Q5LW83-F1
#
_cell.length_a   1.000
_cell.length_b   1.000
_cell.length_c   1.000
_cell.angle_alpha   90.00
_cell.angle_beta   90.00
_cell.angle_gamma   90.00
#
_symmetry.space_group_name_H-M   'P 1'
#
loop_
_entity.id
_entity.type
_entity.pdbx_description
1 polymer ?
#
loop_
_entity_poly.entity_id
_entity_poly.type
_entity_poly.pdbx_seq_one_letter_code
_entity_poly.pdbx_strand_id
1 'polypeptide(L)'
;MKLLLQILSGILFTIPSLGQITPKKLLIYYSYPSSLNYPTNGYDLDKVANDLKQYDYVVLGADLELASHPDHNNTISIISKMAGSSTKVFGYIDLGVKSPGKNFPMNQIQQRVDAWKAMGVQGIFFDDFGYDFQVSRQRQNDAVNYVHSRSLKVIANGWNPDDVFGSAVVPTYNPNGQATVLNAGDFYLSESYLIIKWEYETNLNFWKTKADKLRNYQQSLNFKVLSITTSDTLQANNYEAARFFYAWYGAAIDGHEATGWGEFKFACCDPNNAKSPFRTRPNVNIGTAFTSPVQQNSNEIYRYTNLGKIAINFASHAYSFTPMPTCTSITSGNWHAYTTWNCGRVPTDDDNVIVKSGHKVTVNHPTGITTCGYFYAEPGSTFNCVTRFLSKP
;
A
#
# COMPACT_ATOMS: atom_id res chain seq x y z
N MET A 1 9.66 -54.82 1.51
CA MET A 1 9.20 -53.87 2.54
C MET A 1 8.86 -52.55 1.84
N LYS A 2 7.58 -52.32 1.53
CA LYS A 2 7.11 -51.10 0.83
C LYS A 2 6.94 -50.00 1.87
N LEU A 3 7.85 -49.02 1.89
CA LEU A 3 7.70 -47.84 2.75
C LEU A 3 6.68 -46.91 2.11
N LEU A 4 5.53 -46.71 2.78
CA LEU A 4 4.54 -45.71 2.40
C LEU A 4 5.18 -44.32 2.46
N LEU A 5 5.19 -43.62 1.33
CA LEU A 5 5.53 -42.21 1.24
C LEU A 5 4.37 -41.41 1.86
N GLN A 6 4.47 -41.06 3.14
CA GLN A 6 3.61 -40.05 3.74
C GLN A 6 4.08 -38.68 3.23
N ILE A 7 3.44 -38.20 2.16
CA ILE A 7 3.43 -36.78 1.83
C ILE A 7 2.64 -36.12 2.96
N LEU A 8 3.35 -35.60 3.98
CA LEU A 8 2.77 -34.60 4.86
C LEU A 8 2.47 -33.39 3.98
N SER A 9 1.23 -33.31 3.50
CA SER A 9 0.62 -32.07 3.05
C SER A 9 0.74 -31.10 4.23
N GLY A 10 1.82 -30.32 4.24
CA GLY A 10 2.00 -29.25 5.20
C GLY A 10 0.72 -28.44 5.21
N ILE A 11 0.17 -28.19 6.40
CA ILE A 11 -0.92 -27.24 6.58
C ILE A 11 -0.51 -25.98 5.83
N LEU A 12 -1.13 -25.76 4.68
CA LEU A 12 -1.01 -24.55 3.91
C LEU A 12 -1.57 -23.46 4.82
N PHE A 13 -0.69 -22.85 5.61
CA PHE A 13 -0.90 -21.48 6.01
C PHE A 13 -0.81 -20.69 4.70
N THR A 14 -1.93 -20.64 3.97
CA THR A 14 -2.17 -19.56 3.03
C THR A 14 -2.06 -18.31 3.87
N ILE A 15 -0.89 -17.67 3.90
CA ILE A 15 -0.76 -16.33 4.43
C ILE A 15 -1.72 -15.53 3.56
N PRO A 16 -2.87 -15.06 4.10
CA PRO A 16 -3.78 -14.29 3.29
C PRO A 16 -2.97 -13.14 2.71
N SER A 17 -3.03 -12.99 1.39
CA SER A 17 -2.45 -11.88 0.65
C SER A 17 -3.24 -10.61 1.02
N LEU A 18 -3.08 -10.14 2.26
CA LEU A 18 -3.75 -8.95 2.81
C LEU A 18 -3.22 -7.66 2.17
N GLY A 19 -2.30 -7.75 1.21
CA GLY A 19 -1.63 -6.61 0.61
C GLY A 19 -1.62 -6.64 -0.90
N GLN A 20 -1.69 -5.45 -1.49
CA GLN A 20 -1.51 -5.23 -2.91
C GLN A 20 -0.02 -5.35 -3.23
N ILE A 21 0.33 -6.18 -4.21
CA ILE A 21 1.74 -6.42 -4.55
C ILE A 21 2.37 -5.18 -5.16
N THR A 22 1.72 -4.67 -6.20
CA THR A 22 2.14 -3.46 -6.92
C THR A 22 1.23 -2.32 -6.47
N PRO A 23 1.71 -1.35 -5.67
CA PRO A 23 0.88 -0.25 -5.17
C PRO A 23 0.21 0.50 -6.32
N LYS A 24 -1.10 0.72 -6.17
CA LYS A 24 -1.90 1.54 -7.07
C LYS A 24 -1.53 3.03 -6.95
N LYS A 25 -2.09 3.84 -7.83
CA LYS A 25 -1.76 5.26 -7.97
C LYS A 25 -2.73 6.10 -7.14
N LEU A 26 -2.20 6.78 -6.13
CA LEU A 26 -2.92 7.76 -5.31
C LEU A 26 -2.54 9.19 -5.72
N LEU A 27 -3.55 10.06 -5.72
CA LEU A 27 -3.44 11.52 -5.72
C LEU A 27 -4.22 12.10 -4.55
N ILE A 28 -3.63 13.07 -3.85
CA ILE A 28 -4.34 13.96 -2.92
C ILE A 28 -4.14 15.39 -3.45
N TYR A 29 -5.24 16.08 -3.72
CA TYR A 29 -5.24 17.39 -4.36
C TYR A 29 -6.26 18.31 -3.71
N TYR A 30 -5.78 19.35 -3.03
CA TYR A 30 -6.59 20.25 -2.21
C TYR A 30 -6.85 21.63 -2.84
N SER A 31 -6.41 21.85 -4.08
CA SER A 31 -6.75 23.08 -4.82
C SER A 31 -8.08 22.96 -5.55
N TYR A 32 -8.39 23.95 -6.41
CA TYR A 32 -9.55 23.94 -7.30
C TYR A 32 -9.32 22.88 -8.38
N PRO A 33 -10.13 21.80 -8.46
CA PRO A 33 -9.96 20.77 -9.47
C PRO A 33 -9.83 21.30 -10.90
N SER A 34 -10.58 22.34 -11.27
CA SER A 34 -10.49 22.97 -12.61
C SER A 34 -9.11 23.55 -12.93
N SER A 35 -8.32 23.89 -11.92
CA SER A 35 -6.98 24.46 -12.07
C SER A 35 -5.87 23.40 -12.14
N LEU A 36 -6.20 22.11 -12.02
CA LEU A 36 -5.21 21.04 -12.03
C LEU A 36 -4.36 21.11 -13.29
N ASN A 37 -3.04 21.26 -13.08
CA ASN A 37 -2.05 21.38 -14.15
C ASN A 37 -2.42 22.50 -15.15
N TYR A 38 -2.89 23.65 -14.64
CA TYR A 38 -3.33 24.79 -15.46
C TYR A 38 -2.38 25.17 -16.61
N PRO A 39 -1.03 25.11 -16.50
CA PRO A 39 -0.17 25.52 -17.62
C PRO A 39 -0.34 24.65 -18.87
N THR A 40 -0.80 23.42 -18.69
CA THR A 40 -1.05 22.46 -19.77
C THR A 40 -2.53 22.37 -20.10
N ASN A 41 -3.39 22.41 -19.08
CA ASN A 41 -4.83 22.17 -19.24
C ASN A 41 -5.61 23.44 -19.59
N GLY A 42 -5.20 24.62 -19.12
CA GLY A 42 -5.88 25.88 -19.41
C GLY A 42 -7.34 25.93 -18.95
N TYR A 43 -7.66 25.36 -17.78
CA TYR A 43 -9.02 25.17 -17.24
C TYR A 43 -9.96 24.28 -18.07
N ASP A 44 -9.42 23.55 -19.04
CA ASP A 44 -10.16 22.55 -19.80
C ASP A 44 -10.52 21.34 -18.91
N LEU A 45 -11.80 21.24 -18.55
CA LEU A 45 -12.31 20.20 -17.64
C LEU A 45 -12.18 18.78 -18.24
N ASP A 46 -12.15 18.62 -19.56
CA ASP A 46 -11.94 17.32 -20.19
C ASP A 46 -10.48 16.88 -20.03
N LYS A 47 -9.52 17.79 -20.20
CA LYS A 47 -8.10 17.50 -19.94
C LYS A 47 -7.85 17.22 -18.46
N VAL A 48 -8.43 18.00 -17.56
CA VAL A 48 -8.36 17.75 -16.11
C VAL A 48 -8.91 16.36 -15.75
N ALA A 49 -10.10 16.00 -16.26
CA ALA A 49 -10.67 14.69 -16.03
C ALA A 49 -9.76 13.57 -16.57
N ASN A 50 -9.11 13.76 -17.72
CA ASN A 50 -8.15 12.81 -18.27
C ASN A 50 -6.88 12.68 -17.42
N ASP A 51 -6.39 13.76 -16.82
CA ASP A 51 -5.28 13.71 -15.86
C ASP A 51 -5.66 12.89 -14.62
N LEU A 52 -6.84 13.13 -14.05
CA LEU A 52 -7.32 12.41 -12.87
C LEU A 52 -7.57 10.92 -13.14
N LYS A 53 -8.03 10.55 -14.35
CA LYS A 53 -8.23 9.15 -14.77
C LYS A 53 -6.94 8.31 -14.76
N GLN A 54 -5.77 8.94 -14.74
CA GLN A 54 -4.51 8.21 -14.65
C GLN A 54 -4.27 7.58 -13.27
N TYR A 55 -5.05 7.99 -12.25
CA TYR A 55 -4.95 7.52 -10.88
C TYR A 55 -6.05 6.51 -10.55
N ASP A 56 -5.77 5.61 -9.62
CA ASP A 56 -6.76 4.66 -9.10
C ASP A 56 -7.60 5.30 -7.98
N TYR A 57 -6.97 6.20 -7.20
CA TYR A 57 -7.56 6.90 -6.07
C TYR A 57 -7.24 8.39 -6.13
N VAL A 58 -8.26 9.23 -5.96
CA VAL A 58 -8.14 10.70 -5.92
C VAL A 58 -8.86 11.21 -4.67
N VAL A 59 -8.18 11.99 -3.84
CA VAL A 59 -8.78 12.75 -2.74
C VAL A 59 -8.84 14.22 -3.14
N LEU A 60 -10.03 14.82 -3.05
CA LEU A 60 -10.27 16.23 -3.34
C LEU A 60 -10.47 17.03 -2.06
N GLY A 61 -10.00 18.29 -2.06
CA GLY A 61 -9.99 19.17 -0.89
C GLY A 61 -11.36 19.55 -0.34
N ALA A 62 -11.33 20.15 0.86
CA ALA A 62 -12.52 20.55 1.60
C ALA A 62 -13.34 21.63 0.88
N ASP A 63 -14.60 21.76 1.28
CA ASP A 63 -15.54 22.83 0.90
C ASP A 63 -15.96 22.81 -0.58
N LEU A 64 -15.33 22.01 -1.45
CA LEU A 64 -15.75 21.77 -2.83
C LEU A 64 -17.19 21.21 -2.94
N GLU A 65 -17.68 20.56 -1.88
CA GLU A 65 -19.05 20.07 -1.78
C GLU A 65 -20.09 21.15 -1.54
N LEU A 66 -19.67 22.35 -1.12
CA LEU A 66 -20.57 23.45 -0.87
C LEU A 66 -20.90 24.16 -2.19
N ALA A 67 -22.19 24.37 -2.47
CA ALA A 67 -22.64 25.08 -3.67
C ALA A 67 -22.11 26.52 -3.78
N SER A 68 -21.67 27.11 -2.66
CA SER A 68 -21.04 28.44 -2.62
C SER A 68 -19.57 28.44 -3.03
N HIS A 69 -18.92 27.27 -3.11
CA HIS A 69 -17.53 27.19 -3.53
C HIS A 69 -17.40 27.51 -5.03
N PRO A 70 -16.48 28.40 -5.44
CA PRO A 70 -16.36 28.83 -6.84
C PRO A 70 -16.16 27.68 -7.84
N ASP A 71 -15.49 26.61 -7.40
CA ASP A 71 -15.20 25.43 -8.24
C ASP A 71 -16.19 24.27 -8.08
N HIS A 72 -17.30 24.45 -7.36
CA HIS A 72 -18.28 23.37 -7.10
C HIS A 72 -18.82 22.75 -8.39
N ASN A 73 -19.36 23.57 -9.29
CA ASN A 73 -19.95 23.11 -10.55
C ASN A 73 -18.90 22.48 -11.48
N ASN A 74 -17.68 23.02 -11.49
CA ASN A 74 -16.57 22.45 -12.26
C ASN A 74 -16.18 21.08 -11.70
N THR A 75 -16.15 20.93 -10.38
CA THR A 75 -15.83 19.65 -9.71
C THR A 75 -16.88 18.59 -10.04
N ILE A 76 -18.18 18.92 -10.03
CA ILE A 76 -19.25 18.02 -10.50
C ILE A 76 -19.02 17.60 -11.95
N SER A 77 -18.73 18.55 -12.83
CA SER A 77 -18.47 18.29 -14.25
C SER A 77 -17.26 17.38 -14.46
N ILE A 78 -16.16 17.62 -13.74
CA ILE A 78 -14.95 16.77 -13.80
C ILE A 78 -15.25 15.35 -13.33
N ILE A 79 -15.90 15.17 -12.17
CA ILE A 79 -16.27 13.84 -11.65
C ILE A 79 -17.19 13.11 -12.64
N SER A 80 -18.16 13.82 -13.23
CA SER A 80 -19.05 13.26 -14.25
C SER A 80 -18.28 12.82 -15.50
N LYS A 81 -17.31 13.62 -15.97
CA LYS A 81 -16.43 13.26 -17.11
C LYS A 81 -15.51 12.08 -16.79
N MET A 82 -15.29 11.76 -15.52
CA MET A 82 -14.59 10.57 -15.05
C MET A 82 -15.46 9.32 -14.99
N ALA A 83 -16.78 9.42 -15.22
CA ALA A 83 -17.68 8.28 -15.22
C ALA A 83 -17.21 7.18 -16.19
N GLY A 84 -17.31 5.92 -15.74
CA GLY A 84 -16.83 4.75 -16.48
C GLY A 84 -15.33 4.46 -16.34
N SER A 85 -14.55 5.35 -15.73
CA SER A 85 -13.18 5.03 -15.32
C SER A 85 -13.14 4.16 -14.05
N SER A 86 -12.00 3.53 -13.78
CA SER A 86 -11.75 2.80 -12.53
C SER A 86 -11.35 3.69 -11.35
N THR A 87 -11.19 4.99 -11.58
CA THR A 87 -10.75 5.96 -10.57
C THR A 87 -11.83 6.15 -9.51
N LYS A 88 -11.45 6.06 -8.24
CA LYS A 88 -12.31 6.34 -7.10
C LYS A 88 -11.96 7.70 -6.51
N VAL A 89 -12.95 8.58 -6.48
CA VAL A 89 -12.87 9.92 -5.92
C VAL A 89 -13.38 9.91 -4.48
N PHE A 90 -12.65 10.57 -3.60
CA PHE A 90 -12.99 10.76 -2.19
C PHE A 90 -13.07 12.25 -1.87
N GLY A 91 -14.13 12.66 -1.18
CA GLY A 91 -14.29 14.02 -0.69
C GLY A 91 -13.68 14.20 0.69
N TYR A 92 -12.92 15.27 0.90
CA TYR A 92 -12.34 15.60 2.21
C TYR A 92 -13.42 16.12 3.18
N ILE A 93 -13.37 15.65 4.42
CA ILE A 93 -14.05 16.23 5.58
C ILE A 93 -13.10 16.19 6.78
N ASP A 94 -12.94 17.30 7.48
CA ASP A 94 -12.21 17.34 8.75
C ASP A 94 -13.10 16.76 9.87
N LEU A 95 -12.60 15.77 10.61
CA LEU A 95 -13.31 15.17 11.73
C LEU A 95 -12.88 15.74 13.09
N GLY A 96 -11.77 16.49 13.12
CA GLY A 96 -11.15 17.03 14.31
C GLY A 96 -12.06 17.91 15.14
N VAL A 97 -11.88 17.87 16.46
CA VAL A 97 -12.58 18.75 17.41
C VAL A 97 -11.70 19.95 17.79
N LYS A 98 -10.37 19.76 17.75
CA LYS A 98 -9.37 20.80 18.00
C LYS A 98 -8.98 21.60 16.75
N SER A 99 -9.45 21.19 15.56
CA SER A 99 -9.06 21.79 14.28
C SER A 99 -9.67 23.19 14.11
N PRO A 100 -8.86 24.26 14.03
CA PRO A 100 -9.36 25.64 14.01
C PRO A 100 -10.37 25.88 12.88
N GLY A 101 -11.59 26.31 13.23
CA GLY A 101 -12.65 26.59 12.25
C GLY A 101 -13.24 25.34 11.58
N LYS A 102 -12.88 24.13 12.01
CA LYS A 102 -13.29 22.86 11.39
C LYS A 102 -13.90 21.84 12.37
N ASN A 103 -14.16 22.25 13.62
CA ASN A 103 -14.95 21.47 14.58
C ASN A 103 -16.45 21.45 14.21
N PHE A 104 -16.80 20.68 13.17
CA PHE A 104 -18.18 20.57 12.71
C PHE A 104 -19.00 19.71 13.68
N PRO A 105 -20.23 20.13 14.06
CA PRO A 105 -21.17 19.25 14.73
C PRO A 105 -21.56 18.09 13.80
N MET A 106 -21.98 16.96 14.38
CA MET A 106 -22.23 15.73 13.62
C MET A 106 -23.25 15.92 12.48
N ASN A 107 -24.29 16.73 12.68
CA ASN A 107 -25.27 17.05 11.62
C ASN A 107 -24.63 17.77 10.42
N GLN A 108 -23.64 18.63 10.62
CA GLN A 108 -22.91 19.28 9.53
C GLN A 108 -21.98 18.30 8.81
N ILE A 109 -21.34 17.37 9.55
CA ILE A 109 -20.57 16.28 8.93
C ILE A 109 -21.48 15.47 8.01
N GLN A 110 -22.65 15.07 8.50
CA GLN A 110 -23.64 14.32 7.73
C GLN A 110 -24.10 15.07 6.46
N GLN A 111 -24.40 16.38 6.58
CA GLN A 111 -24.74 17.22 5.42
C GLN A 111 -23.63 17.26 4.37
N ARG A 112 -22.36 17.36 4.81
CA ARG A 112 -21.21 17.35 3.89
C ARG A 112 -21.02 15.99 3.22
N VAL A 113 -21.23 14.89 3.93
CA VAL A 113 -21.24 13.54 3.33
C VAL A 113 -22.31 13.44 2.25
N ASP A 114 -23.52 13.93 2.51
CA ASP A 114 -24.61 13.93 1.53
C ASP A 114 -24.30 14.82 0.31
N ALA A 115 -23.70 15.99 0.53
CA ALA A 115 -23.28 16.89 -0.53
C ALA A 115 -22.21 16.26 -1.43
N TRP A 116 -21.17 15.67 -0.85
CA TRP A 116 -20.17 14.90 -1.59
C TRP A 116 -20.79 13.74 -2.36
N LYS A 117 -21.71 12.99 -1.73
CA LYS A 117 -22.43 11.88 -2.39
C LYS A 117 -23.18 12.36 -3.63
N ALA A 118 -23.86 13.50 -3.55
CA ALA A 118 -24.61 14.08 -4.64
C ALA A 118 -23.73 14.48 -5.84
N MET A 119 -22.46 14.81 -5.60
CA MET A 119 -21.47 15.07 -6.65
C MET A 119 -20.92 13.80 -7.32
N GLY A 120 -21.22 12.62 -6.78
CA GLY A 120 -20.85 11.33 -7.37
C GLY A 120 -19.54 10.72 -6.87
N VAL A 121 -19.05 11.10 -5.68
CA VAL A 121 -17.85 10.46 -5.08
C VAL A 121 -18.12 9.01 -4.65
N GLN A 122 -17.04 8.24 -4.49
CA GLN A 122 -17.07 6.84 -4.03
C GLN A 122 -16.73 6.69 -2.54
N GLY A 123 -16.24 7.75 -1.90
CA GLY A 123 -15.98 7.73 -0.48
C GLY A 123 -15.70 9.10 0.13
N ILE A 124 -15.41 9.08 1.42
CA ILE A 124 -15.06 10.24 2.23
C ILE A 124 -13.67 10.01 2.82
N PHE A 125 -12.83 11.03 2.71
CA PHE A 125 -11.56 11.12 3.41
C PHE A 125 -11.79 11.92 4.68
N PHE A 126 -11.66 11.28 5.85
CA PHE A 126 -11.70 11.96 7.12
C PHE A 126 -10.29 12.31 7.57
N ASP A 127 -10.00 13.61 7.62
CA ASP A 127 -8.77 14.11 8.24
C ASP A 127 -8.93 14.26 9.76
N ASP A 128 -7.80 14.37 10.46
CA ASP A 128 -7.75 14.59 11.91
C ASP A 128 -8.58 13.55 12.68
N PHE A 129 -8.55 12.29 12.22
CA PHE A 129 -9.42 11.21 12.73
C PHE A 129 -9.04 10.74 14.14
N GLY A 130 -7.81 11.02 14.61
CA GLY A 130 -7.23 10.47 15.84
C GLY A 130 -7.66 11.16 17.14
N TYR A 131 -7.28 10.56 18.27
CA TYR A 131 -7.59 11.08 19.61
C TYR A 131 -6.76 12.34 19.93
N ASP A 132 -5.61 12.51 19.27
CA ASP A 132 -4.77 13.70 19.29
C ASP A 132 -5.49 14.97 18.78
N PHE A 133 -6.52 14.80 17.95
CA PHE A 133 -7.43 15.85 17.51
C PHE A 133 -8.74 15.92 18.31
N GLN A 134 -8.76 15.28 19.48
CA GLN A 134 -9.90 15.21 20.40
C GLN A 134 -11.15 14.53 19.81
N VAL A 135 -10.98 13.69 18.79
CA VAL A 135 -12.07 12.92 18.21
C VAL A 135 -12.32 11.67 19.05
N SER A 136 -13.47 11.57 19.72
CA SER A 136 -13.80 10.36 20.49
C SER A 136 -14.12 9.17 19.59
N ARG A 137 -14.00 7.94 20.12
CA ARG A 137 -14.44 6.71 19.45
C ARG A 137 -15.90 6.77 19.02
N GLN A 138 -16.76 7.38 19.85
CA GLN A 138 -18.17 7.60 19.50
C GLN A 138 -18.31 8.48 18.24
N ARG A 139 -17.60 9.62 18.20
CA ARG A 139 -17.62 10.52 17.03
C ARG A 139 -17.06 9.86 15.77
N GLN A 140 -15.96 9.11 15.88
CA GLN A 140 -15.42 8.31 14.79
C GLN A 140 -16.47 7.32 14.26
N ASN A 141 -17.08 6.54 15.16
CA ASN A 141 -18.04 5.51 14.78
C ASN A 141 -19.32 6.11 14.18
N ASP A 142 -19.84 7.20 14.73
CA ASP A 142 -21.03 7.89 14.19
C ASP A 142 -20.79 8.42 12.77
N ALA A 143 -19.63 9.03 12.53
CA ALA A 143 -19.26 9.53 11.21
C ALA A 143 -19.08 8.38 10.20
N VAL A 144 -18.36 7.33 10.57
CA VAL A 144 -18.12 6.15 9.70
C VAL A 144 -19.44 5.43 9.38
N ASN A 145 -20.28 5.17 10.39
CA ASN A 145 -21.59 4.54 10.19
C ASN A 145 -22.47 5.35 9.23
N TYR A 146 -22.44 6.68 9.33
CA TYR A 146 -23.18 7.53 8.41
C TYR A 146 -22.67 7.41 6.97
N VAL A 147 -21.35 7.46 6.76
CA VAL A 147 -20.74 7.25 5.43
C VAL A 147 -21.14 5.88 4.87
N HIS A 148 -21.07 4.81 5.68
CA HIS A 148 -21.49 3.47 5.26
C HIS A 148 -22.98 3.39 4.92
N SER A 149 -23.85 4.10 5.65
CA SER A 149 -25.29 4.18 5.35
C SER A 149 -25.59 4.82 3.98
N ARG A 150 -24.65 5.59 3.42
CA ARG A 150 -24.70 6.18 2.07
C ARG A 150 -24.01 5.31 1.01
N SER A 151 -23.67 4.07 1.36
CA SER A 151 -22.91 3.15 0.50
C SER A 151 -21.58 3.74 0.02
N LEU A 152 -20.94 4.56 0.85
CA LEU A 152 -19.63 5.17 0.60
C LEU A 152 -18.55 4.44 1.41
N LYS A 153 -17.29 4.60 1.02
CA LYS A 153 -16.11 4.09 1.74
C LYS A 153 -15.42 5.20 2.54
N VAL A 154 -14.67 4.83 3.58
CA VAL A 154 -13.90 5.77 4.39
C VAL A 154 -12.40 5.61 4.13
N ILE A 155 -11.69 6.73 3.99
CA ILE A 155 -10.25 6.81 4.25
C ILE A 155 -10.10 7.55 5.59
N ALA A 156 -9.54 6.91 6.61
CA ALA A 156 -9.23 7.53 7.88
C ALA A 156 -7.77 8.00 7.91
N ASN A 157 -7.53 9.30 8.11
CA ASN A 157 -6.21 9.85 8.35
C ASN A 157 -6.05 10.19 9.82
N GLY A 158 -5.15 9.47 10.51
CA GLY A 158 -4.88 9.71 11.92
C GLY A 158 -3.42 9.39 12.22
N TRP A 159 -2.80 10.15 13.12
CA TRP A 159 -1.38 9.99 13.42
C TRP A 159 -1.03 8.61 14.00
N ASN A 160 -1.81 8.17 14.99
CA ASN A 160 -1.62 6.92 15.73
C ASN A 160 -2.63 5.83 15.30
N PRO A 161 -2.18 4.68 14.76
CA PRO A 161 -3.07 3.57 14.41
C PRO A 161 -3.96 3.07 15.55
N ASP A 162 -3.50 3.15 16.81
CA ASP A 162 -4.28 2.68 17.97
C ASP A 162 -5.51 3.57 18.22
N ASP A 163 -5.44 4.86 17.88
CA ASP A 163 -6.58 5.78 18.00
C ASP A 163 -7.64 5.47 16.94
N VAL A 164 -7.22 4.93 15.79
CA VAL A 164 -8.11 4.61 14.67
C VAL A 164 -8.76 3.24 14.84
N PHE A 165 -7.99 2.22 15.25
CA PHE A 165 -8.43 0.83 15.26
C PHE A 165 -8.55 0.20 16.65
N GLY A 166 -7.83 0.72 17.64
CA GLY A 166 -7.76 0.15 18.97
C GLY A 166 -9.07 0.32 19.76
N SER A 167 -9.40 -0.71 20.54
CA SER A 167 -10.55 -0.75 21.46
C SER A 167 -10.13 -0.63 22.93
N ALA A 168 -8.88 -0.24 23.20
CA ALA A 168 -8.41 -0.02 24.57
C ALA A 168 -9.24 1.08 25.24
N VAL A 169 -9.48 0.93 26.55
CA VAL A 169 -10.13 1.96 27.36
C VAL A 169 -9.20 3.16 27.43
N VAL A 170 -9.67 4.29 26.89
CA VAL A 170 -9.02 5.60 27.01
C VAL A 170 -10.03 6.51 27.72
N PRO A 171 -9.83 6.87 29.00
CA PRO A 171 -10.88 7.49 29.83
C PRO A 171 -11.60 8.67 29.19
N THR A 172 -10.90 9.49 28.41
CA THR A 172 -11.49 10.66 27.73
C THR A 172 -12.11 10.33 26.37
N TYR A 173 -11.46 9.50 25.55
CA TYR A 173 -11.80 9.35 24.14
C TYR A 173 -12.47 8.01 23.79
N ASN A 174 -12.29 6.98 24.61
CA ASN A 174 -12.94 5.67 24.48
C ASN A 174 -13.16 5.03 25.87
N PRO A 175 -13.98 5.64 26.76
CA PRO A 175 -14.13 5.18 28.15
C PRO A 175 -14.69 3.76 28.28
N ASN A 176 -15.44 3.31 27.28
CA ASN A 176 -16.11 2.01 27.30
C ASN A 176 -15.38 0.95 26.47
N GLY A 177 -14.19 1.25 25.94
CA GLY A 177 -13.43 0.31 25.10
C GLY A 177 -14.18 -0.14 23.86
N GLN A 178 -14.98 0.74 23.25
CA GLN A 178 -15.72 0.44 22.02
C GLN A 178 -14.75 0.14 20.89
N ALA A 179 -15.07 -0.87 20.08
CA ALA A 179 -14.34 -1.17 18.86
C ALA A 179 -14.62 -0.13 17.77
N THR A 180 -13.69 -0.02 16.83
CA THR A 180 -13.91 0.72 15.58
C THR A 180 -14.98 0.05 14.73
N VAL A 181 -15.72 0.83 13.94
CA VAL A 181 -16.66 0.32 12.92
C VAL A 181 -16.09 0.36 11.50
N LEU A 182 -14.82 0.78 11.34
CA LEU A 182 -14.09 0.62 10.08
C LEU A 182 -13.98 -0.87 9.74
N ASN A 183 -14.11 -1.20 8.45
CA ASN A 183 -14.12 -2.59 7.98
C ASN A 183 -13.22 -2.81 6.77
N ALA A 184 -13.25 -4.03 6.21
CA ALA A 184 -12.42 -4.44 5.09
C ALA A 184 -12.63 -3.62 3.79
N GLY A 185 -13.73 -2.88 3.69
CA GLY A 185 -14.01 -1.98 2.59
C GLY A 185 -13.35 -0.59 2.72
N ASP A 186 -12.82 -0.26 3.89
CA ASP A 186 -12.27 1.04 4.23
C ASP A 186 -10.74 1.07 4.17
N PHE A 187 -10.20 2.27 4.31
CA PHE A 187 -8.79 2.58 4.14
C PHE A 187 -8.25 3.37 5.33
N TYR A 188 -6.96 3.20 5.58
CA TYR A 188 -6.15 4.08 6.42
C TYR A 188 -5.15 4.85 5.55
N LEU A 189 -4.96 6.14 5.79
CA LEU A 189 -3.87 6.89 5.17
C LEU A 189 -2.65 6.91 6.11
N SER A 190 -1.55 6.31 5.66
CA SER A 190 -0.24 6.44 6.29
C SER A 190 0.47 7.70 5.76
N GLU A 191 0.28 8.80 6.48
CA GLU A 191 0.93 10.09 6.23
C GLU A 191 1.85 10.46 7.41
N SER A 192 3.07 10.96 7.20
CA SER A 192 3.86 10.89 5.95
C SER A 192 4.55 9.53 5.85
N TYR A 193 4.80 9.03 4.63
CA TYR A 193 5.37 7.71 4.43
C TYR A 193 6.74 7.74 3.74
N LEU A 194 7.78 7.33 4.47
CA LEU A 194 9.20 7.21 4.09
C LEU A 194 9.91 8.48 3.57
N ILE A 195 9.17 9.44 3.03
CA ILE A 195 9.62 10.77 2.68
C ILE A 195 8.73 11.76 3.43
N ILE A 196 9.32 12.48 4.38
CA ILE A 196 8.64 13.41 5.27
C ILE A 196 9.25 14.79 5.06
N LYS A 197 8.42 15.75 4.61
CA LYS A 197 8.86 17.12 4.33
C LYS A 197 10.13 17.12 3.48
N TRP A 198 10.09 16.45 2.32
CA TRP A 198 11.20 16.29 1.36
C TRP A 198 12.34 15.34 1.79
N GLU A 199 12.50 15.06 3.07
CA GLU A 199 13.60 14.24 3.58
C GLU A 199 13.25 12.76 3.70
N TYR A 200 14.25 11.90 3.51
CA TYR A 200 14.12 10.48 3.84
C TYR A 200 13.89 10.33 5.35
N GLU A 201 12.95 9.46 5.73
CA GLU A 201 12.80 9.05 7.13
C GLU A 201 14.05 8.26 7.56
N THR A 202 14.81 8.80 8.51
CA THR A 202 16.04 8.20 9.03
C THR A 202 15.81 7.43 10.33
N ASN A 203 14.69 7.67 11.01
CA ASN A 203 14.27 6.94 12.19
C ASN A 203 13.46 5.70 11.77
N LEU A 204 14.19 4.62 11.51
CA LEU A 204 13.61 3.32 11.18
C LEU A 204 12.57 2.84 12.20
N ASN A 205 12.84 3.04 13.50
CA ASN A 205 11.93 2.61 14.56
C ASN A 205 10.60 3.36 14.51
N PHE A 206 10.62 4.66 14.20
CA PHE A 206 9.42 5.47 14.09
C PHE A 206 8.50 4.94 12.97
N TRP A 207 9.03 4.75 11.77
CA TRP A 207 8.27 4.24 10.64
C TRP A 207 7.83 2.78 10.85
N LYS A 208 8.75 1.91 11.24
CA LYS A 208 8.50 0.46 11.37
C LYS A 208 7.45 0.16 12.42
N THR A 209 7.46 0.91 13.54
CA THR A 209 6.45 0.76 14.59
C THR A 209 5.04 1.05 14.06
N LYS A 210 4.88 2.11 13.24
CA LYS A 210 3.59 2.45 12.63
C LYS A 210 3.17 1.36 11.62
N ALA A 211 4.07 0.92 10.75
CA ALA A 211 3.80 -0.13 9.76
C ALA A 211 3.40 -1.47 10.41
N ASP A 212 4.09 -1.89 11.47
CA ASP A 212 3.80 -3.13 12.19
C ASP A 212 2.46 -3.07 12.92
N LYS A 213 2.12 -1.94 13.54
CA LYS A 213 0.79 -1.74 14.14
C LYS A 213 -0.31 -1.87 13.10
N LEU A 214 -0.17 -1.20 11.96
CA LEU A 214 -1.14 -1.30 10.87
C LEU A 214 -1.29 -2.73 10.39
N ARG A 215 -0.17 -3.45 10.20
CA ARG A 215 -0.20 -4.86 9.79
C ARG A 215 -0.96 -5.72 10.78
N ASN A 216 -0.73 -5.53 12.08
CA ASN A 216 -1.41 -6.30 13.12
C ASN A 216 -2.92 -6.06 13.09
N TYR A 217 -3.39 -4.82 12.94
CA TYR A 217 -4.82 -4.55 12.79
C TYR A 217 -5.40 -5.08 11.47
N GLN A 218 -4.63 -5.06 10.37
CA GLN A 218 -5.09 -5.60 9.09
C GLN A 218 -5.38 -7.11 9.17
N GLN A 219 -4.68 -7.86 10.03
CA GLN A 219 -4.92 -9.30 10.20
C GLN A 219 -6.32 -9.61 10.74
N SER A 220 -6.91 -8.72 11.54
CA SER A 220 -8.24 -8.91 12.12
C SER A 220 -9.35 -8.16 11.37
N LEU A 221 -9.06 -6.97 10.84
CA LEU A 221 -10.06 -6.08 10.24
C LEU A 221 -10.03 -6.05 8.70
N ASN A 222 -8.94 -6.54 8.09
CA ASN A 222 -8.75 -6.63 6.63
C ASN A 222 -8.98 -5.31 5.86
N PHE A 223 -8.79 -4.16 6.52
CA PHE A 223 -8.81 -2.84 5.87
C PHE A 223 -7.57 -2.66 4.97
N LYS A 224 -7.59 -1.62 4.15
CA LYS A 224 -6.52 -1.32 3.19
C LYS A 224 -5.67 -0.13 3.65
N VAL A 225 -4.39 -0.11 3.33
CA VAL A 225 -3.51 1.03 3.63
C VAL A 225 -3.21 1.80 2.35
N LEU A 226 -3.43 3.11 2.38
CA LEU A 226 -2.92 4.08 1.43
C LEU A 226 -1.69 4.75 2.05
N SER A 227 -0.75 5.21 1.23
CA SER A 227 0.43 5.94 1.72
C SER A 227 0.71 7.16 0.87
N ILE A 228 1.25 8.21 1.48
CA ILE A 228 1.58 9.45 0.78
C ILE A 228 2.88 10.02 1.35
N THR A 229 3.76 10.49 0.46
CA THR A 229 4.92 11.31 0.87
C THR A 229 4.48 12.71 1.23
N THR A 230 5.34 13.49 1.89
CA THR A 230 5.15 14.94 2.02
C THR A 230 6.39 15.71 1.59
N SER A 231 6.17 16.91 1.07
CA SER A 231 7.21 17.87 0.67
C SER A 231 7.22 19.08 1.61
N ASP A 232 8.28 19.89 1.53
CA ASP A 232 8.45 21.09 2.36
C ASP A 232 8.27 22.40 1.56
N THR A 233 8.33 23.52 2.27
CA THR A 233 8.19 24.87 1.68
C THR A 233 9.35 25.25 0.76
N LEU A 234 10.55 24.74 1.01
CA LEU A 234 11.75 25.12 0.26
C LEU A 234 11.81 24.41 -1.10
N GLN A 235 11.16 23.25 -1.19
CA GLN A 235 11.16 22.36 -2.34
C GLN A 235 9.76 22.24 -2.95
N ALA A 236 8.95 23.29 -2.84
CA ALA A 236 7.51 23.24 -3.08
C ALA A 236 7.10 22.75 -4.50
N ASN A 237 7.99 22.92 -5.48
CA ASN A 237 7.79 22.51 -6.88
C ASN A 237 8.70 21.36 -7.32
N ASN A 238 9.51 20.83 -6.40
CA ASN A 238 10.50 19.83 -6.74
C ASN A 238 9.90 18.43 -6.67
N TYR A 239 10.41 17.58 -7.54
CA TYR A 239 10.11 16.16 -7.59
C TYR A 239 11.39 15.41 -7.87
N GLU A 240 11.68 14.44 -7.03
CA GLU A 240 12.81 13.53 -7.24
C GLU A 240 12.27 12.11 -7.39
N ALA A 241 12.40 11.55 -8.60
CA ALA A 241 11.92 10.21 -8.89
C ALA A 241 12.54 9.17 -7.94
N ALA A 242 13.80 9.32 -7.56
CA ALA A 242 14.47 8.39 -6.63
C ALA A 242 13.80 8.36 -5.25
N ARG A 243 13.47 9.51 -4.66
CA ARG A 243 12.72 9.59 -3.39
C ARG A 243 11.35 8.95 -3.50
N PHE A 244 10.63 9.27 -4.58
CA PHE A 244 9.32 8.70 -4.77
C PHE A 244 9.37 7.19 -5.00
N PHE A 245 10.36 6.70 -5.74
CA PHE A 245 10.54 5.27 -5.99
C PHE A 245 10.93 4.54 -4.69
N TYR A 246 11.77 5.13 -3.85
CA TYR A 246 12.05 4.60 -2.51
C TYR A 246 10.77 4.40 -1.69
N ALA A 247 9.91 5.42 -1.63
CA ALA A 247 8.60 5.31 -0.97
C ALA A 247 7.69 4.27 -1.63
N TRP A 248 7.69 4.18 -2.96
CA TRP A 248 6.91 3.18 -3.70
C TRP A 248 7.36 1.75 -3.39
N TYR A 249 8.67 1.49 -3.34
CA TYR A 249 9.22 0.19 -2.99
C TYR A 249 8.90 -0.19 -1.54
N GLY A 250 8.98 0.77 -0.60
CA GLY A 250 8.49 0.55 0.76
C GLY A 250 7.02 0.17 0.81
N ALA A 251 6.17 0.92 0.10
CA ALA A 251 4.73 0.67 0.05
C ALA A 251 4.42 -0.71 -0.54
N ALA A 252 5.20 -1.16 -1.52
CA ALA A 252 5.11 -2.51 -2.07
C ALA A 252 5.55 -3.58 -1.06
N ILE A 253 6.65 -3.39 -0.32
CA ILE A 253 7.07 -4.29 0.76
C ILE A 253 5.95 -4.45 1.81
N ASP A 254 5.36 -3.32 2.22
CA ASP A 254 4.24 -3.25 3.16
C ASP A 254 2.88 -3.62 2.52
N GLY A 255 2.84 -3.99 1.24
CA GLY A 255 1.61 -4.38 0.57
C GLY A 255 0.49 -3.34 0.66
N HIS A 256 0.84 -2.05 0.67
CA HIS A 256 -0.13 -0.95 0.66
C HIS A 256 -0.95 -0.98 -0.63
N GLU A 257 -2.26 -0.72 -0.52
CA GLU A 257 -3.18 -0.68 -1.67
C GLU A 257 -2.75 0.36 -2.69
N ALA A 258 -2.35 1.55 -2.24
CA ALA A 258 -1.89 2.62 -3.12
C ALA A 258 -0.83 3.50 -2.45
N THR A 259 -0.05 4.16 -3.30
CA THR A 259 0.92 5.17 -2.86
C THR A 259 0.95 6.35 -3.81
N GLY A 260 1.27 7.54 -3.30
CA GLY A 260 1.32 8.78 -4.06
C GLY A 260 2.44 9.70 -3.60
N TRP A 261 2.76 10.67 -4.46
CA TRP A 261 3.66 11.76 -4.14
C TRP A 261 2.83 12.94 -3.61
N GLY A 262 3.11 13.39 -2.39
CA GLY A 262 2.50 14.58 -1.84
C GLY A 262 3.19 15.84 -2.36
N GLU A 263 2.54 16.50 -3.33
CA GLU A 263 2.91 17.85 -3.72
C GLU A 263 2.83 18.79 -2.51
N PHE A 264 3.48 19.95 -2.58
CA PHE A 264 3.56 20.84 -1.43
C PHE A 264 2.18 21.28 -0.96
N LYS A 265 1.89 20.97 0.31
CA LYS A 265 0.57 21.11 0.93
C LYS A 265 -0.56 20.55 0.05
N PHE A 266 -0.29 19.47 -0.67
CA PHE A 266 -1.22 18.83 -1.60
C PHE A 266 -1.81 19.81 -2.62
N ALA A 267 -0.97 20.73 -3.12
CA ALA A 267 -1.32 21.75 -4.11
C ALA A 267 -2.33 22.83 -3.66
N CYS A 268 -2.65 22.95 -2.35
CA CYS A 268 -3.71 23.87 -1.88
C CYS A 268 -3.49 25.36 -2.13
N CYS A 269 -2.24 25.81 -2.20
CA CYS A 269 -1.92 27.10 -1.58
C CYS A 269 -1.40 28.22 -2.52
N ASP A 270 -1.36 28.02 -3.83
CA ASP A 270 -1.09 29.07 -4.84
C ASP A 270 -1.47 28.52 -6.23
N PRO A 271 -2.03 29.30 -7.18
CA PRO A 271 -2.07 28.95 -8.61
C PRO A 271 -0.75 28.38 -9.17
N ASN A 272 0.42 28.82 -8.68
CA ASN A 272 1.71 28.22 -9.06
C ASN A 272 1.90 26.78 -8.57
N ASN A 273 1.21 26.41 -7.49
CA ASN A 273 1.26 25.11 -6.81
C ASN A 273 0.04 24.23 -7.11
N ALA A 274 -0.94 24.69 -7.91
CA ALA A 274 -2.06 23.89 -8.44
C ALA A 274 -1.60 22.81 -9.45
N LYS A 275 -0.34 22.37 -9.35
CA LYS A 275 0.33 21.43 -10.24
C LYS A 275 0.47 20.11 -9.49
N SER A 276 -0.13 19.07 -10.05
CA SER A 276 0.18 17.70 -9.68
C SER A 276 0.38 16.90 -10.97
N PRO A 277 1.55 17.08 -11.63
CA PRO A 277 1.88 16.32 -12.82
C PRO A 277 1.85 14.83 -12.50
N PHE A 278 1.45 14.02 -13.47
CA PHE A 278 1.47 12.57 -13.29
C PHE A 278 2.89 12.10 -12.98
N ARG A 279 3.11 11.60 -11.76
CA ARG A 279 4.39 11.04 -11.34
C ARG A 279 4.46 9.58 -11.78
N THR A 280 5.40 9.24 -12.65
CA THR A 280 5.58 7.84 -13.09
C THR A 280 5.90 6.94 -11.89
N ARG A 281 5.58 5.64 -12.00
CA ARG A 281 5.98 4.62 -11.02
C ARG A 281 7.17 3.81 -11.59
N PRO A 282 7.93 3.09 -10.76
CA PRO A 282 8.92 2.14 -11.25
C PRO A 282 8.29 1.16 -12.26
N ASN A 283 8.91 1.01 -13.43
CA ASN A 283 8.52 0.00 -14.41
C ASN A 283 9.20 -1.34 -14.06
N VAL A 284 8.63 -2.03 -13.08
CA VAL A 284 9.16 -3.29 -12.55
C VAL A 284 8.03 -4.30 -12.37
N ASN A 285 8.24 -5.53 -12.85
CA ASN A 285 7.34 -6.64 -12.58
C ASN A 285 7.83 -7.41 -11.36
N ILE A 286 7.21 -7.15 -10.21
CA ILE A 286 7.52 -7.82 -8.93
C ILE A 286 6.61 -9.02 -8.66
N GLY A 287 5.80 -9.45 -9.63
CA GLY A 287 4.97 -10.65 -9.52
C GLY A 287 3.54 -10.40 -9.02
N THR A 288 2.93 -11.46 -8.50
CA THR A 288 1.49 -11.54 -8.18
C THR A 288 1.21 -12.05 -6.77
N ALA A 289 2.18 -12.68 -6.11
CA ALA A 289 2.06 -13.17 -4.74
C ALA A 289 3.30 -12.84 -3.89
N PHE A 290 3.10 -12.53 -2.62
CA PHE A 290 4.18 -12.49 -1.62
C PHE A 290 4.42 -13.90 -1.13
N THR A 291 5.68 -14.32 -1.07
CA THR A 291 6.08 -15.66 -0.63
C THR A 291 6.73 -15.66 0.75
N SER A 292 6.91 -14.47 1.35
CA SER A 292 7.41 -14.29 2.71
C SER A 292 6.66 -13.17 3.46
N PRO A 293 6.74 -13.16 4.81
CA PRO A 293 6.51 -11.93 5.57
C PRO A 293 7.57 -10.87 5.23
N VAL A 294 7.33 -9.63 5.68
CA VAL A 294 8.35 -8.57 5.65
C VAL A 294 9.52 -8.99 6.54
N GLN A 295 10.74 -8.84 6.04
CA GLN A 295 11.98 -9.18 6.71
C GLN A 295 12.87 -7.94 6.81
N GLN A 296 13.80 -7.95 7.76
CA GLN A 296 14.72 -6.85 8.02
C GLN A 296 16.09 -7.41 8.40
N ASN A 297 17.15 -6.75 7.93
CA ASN A 297 18.51 -6.93 8.41
C ASN A 297 19.09 -5.57 8.85
N SER A 298 20.41 -5.49 9.03
CA SER A 298 21.06 -4.29 9.57
C SER A 298 20.91 -3.04 8.71
N ASN A 299 20.65 -3.14 7.40
CA ASN A 299 20.55 -1.99 6.49
C ASN A 299 19.35 -2.05 5.54
N GLU A 300 18.66 -3.19 5.45
CA GLU A 300 17.64 -3.46 4.45
C GLU A 300 16.33 -3.92 5.09
N ILE A 301 15.22 -3.46 4.52
CA ILE A 301 13.89 -4.04 4.71
C ILE A 301 13.47 -4.60 3.37
N TYR A 302 12.99 -5.83 3.38
CA TYR A 302 12.72 -6.57 2.15
C TYR A 302 11.59 -7.57 2.32
N ARG A 303 11.12 -8.06 1.18
CA ARG A 303 10.11 -9.11 1.10
C ARG A 303 10.31 -9.94 -0.16
N TYR A 304 10.02 -11.24 -0.09
CA TYR A 304 10.00 -12.09 -1.26
C TYR A 304 8.62 -12.10 -1.92
N THR A 305 8.66 -12.09 -3.23
CA THR A 305 7.54 -12.28 -4.14
C THR A 305 7.71 -13.59 -4.88
N ASN A 306 6.77 -14.00 -5.73
CA ASN A 306 6.95 -15.15 -6.60
C ASN A 306 7.94 -14.92 -7.76
N LEU A 307 8.41 -13.69 -7.97
CA LEU A 307 9.39 -13.38 -9.04
C LEU A 307 10.77 -12.93 -8.52
N GLY A 308 10.90 -12.57 -7.25
CA GLY A 308 12.14 -11.95 -6.75
C GLY A 308 12.04 -11.39 -5.35
N LYS A 309 13.14 -10.79 -4.89
CA LYS A 309 13.23 -10.01 -3.67
C LYS A 309 13.00 -8.54 -3.99
N ILE A 310 12.03 -7.92 -3.32
CA ILE A 310 11.86 -6.46 -3.30
C ILE A 310 12.48 -5.91 -2.02
N ALA A 311 13.26 -4.82 -2.12
CA ALA A 311 14.03 -4.29 -1.00
C ALA A 311 14.19 -2.77 -1.04
N ILE A 312 14.32 -2.17 0.14
CA ILE A 312 14.82 -0.82 0.37
C ILE A 312 15.98 -0.86 1.38
N ASN A 313 17.02 -0.06 1.13
CA ASN A 313 18.14 0.13 2.04
C ASN A 313 17.98 1.47 2.76
N PHE A 314 17.87 1.46 4.08
CA PHE A 314 17.59 2.68 4.84
C PHE A 314 18.84 3.54 5.10
N ALA A 315 20.04 2.98 4.96
CA ALA A 315 21.30 3.70 5.14
C ALA A 315 21.71 4.46 3.86
N SER A 316 21.53 3.84 2.69
CA SER A 316 21.87 4.44 1.40
C SER A 316 20.68 5.01 0.63
N HIS A 317 19.46 4.79 1.12
CA HIS A 317 18.21 5.10 0.43
C HIS A 317 18.07 4.45 -0.95
N ALA A 318 18.82 3.37 -1.18
CA ALA A 318 18.68 2.56 -2.38
C ALA A 318 17.38 1.74 -2.34
N TYR A 319 16.85 1.42 -3.51
CA TYR A 319 15.73 0.51 -3.68
C TYR A 319 16.06 -0.47 -4.80
N SER A 320 15.57 -1.69 -4.71
CA SER A 320 15.88 -2.72 -5.71
C SER A 320 14.81 -3.79 -5.79
N PHE A 321 14.65 -4.34 -7.00
CA PHE A 321 14.06 -5.64 -7.21
C PHE A 321 15.13 -6.57 -7.79
N THR A 322 15.38 -7.68 -7.11
CA THR A 322 16.30 -8.72 -7.55
C THR A 322 15.50 -9.94 -7.95
N PRO A 323 15.36 -10.25 -9.25
CA PRO A 323 14.69 -11.46 -9.70
C PRO A 323 15.31 -12.70 -9.06
N MET A 324 14.50 -13.72 -8.73
CA MET A 324 15.05 -15.00 -8.26
C MET A 324 15.84 -15.65 -9.41
N PRO A 325 17.12 -16.01 -9.22
CA PRO A 325 17.87 -16.74 -10.22
C PRO A 325 17.20 -18.10 -10.46
N THR A 326 17.33 -18.62 -11.68
CA THR A 326 16.81 -19.97 -11.98
C THR A 326 17.98 -20.95 -12.11
N CYS A 327 18.10 -21.85 -11.14
CA CYS A 327 19.00 -23.00 -11.19
C CYS A 327 18.30 -24.18 -11.87
N THR A 328 18.79 -24.56 -13.04
CA THR A 328 18.28 -25.69 -13.83
C THR A 328 19.26 -26.84 -13.75
N SER A 329 18.76 -28.08 -13.58
CA SER A 329 19.64 -29.24 -13.59
C SER A 329 20.25 -29.44 -14.99
N ILE A 330 21.57 -29.58 -15.06
CA ILE A 330 22.34 -29.83 -16.30
C ILE A 330 22.77 -31.30 -16.44
N THR A 331 22.67 -32.06 -15.35
CA THR A 331 22.90 -33.50 -15.34
C THR A 331 22.12 -34.13 -14.19
N SER A 332 22.04 -35.46 -14.17
CA SER A 332 21.58 -36.21 -12.99
C SER A 332 22.65 -36.15 -11.90
N GLY A 333 22.24 -35.97 -10.64
CA GLY A 333 23.21 -35.79 -9.56
C GLY A 333 22.62 -35.48 -8.21
N ASN A 334 23.50 -35.19 -7.25
CA ASN A 334 23.09 -34.76 -5.92
C ASN A 334 22.70 -33.27 -5.94
N TRP A 335 21.64 -32.88 -5.22
CA TRP A 335 21.26 -31.47 -5.06
C TRP A 335 22.41 -30.59 -4.56
N HIS A 336 23.20 -31.11 -3.62
CA HIS A 336 24.32 -30.38 -3.03
C HIS A 336 25.60 -30.41 -3.88
N ALA A 337 25.58 -31.02 -5.07
CA ALA A 337 26.67 -30.91 -6.01
C ALA A 337 26.42 -29.72 -6.96
N TYR A 338 27.30 -28.72 -6.93
CA TYR A 338 27.19 -27.54 -7.82
C TYR A 338 27.23 -27.93 -9.30
N THR A 339 27.88 -29.04 -9.66
CA THR A 339 27.93 -29.60 -11.01
C THR A 339 26.58 -30.11 -11.51
N THR A 340 25.59 -30.29 -10.63
CA THR A 340 24.21 -30.63 -10.99
C THR A 340 23.50 -29.44 -11.66
N TRP A 341 23.93 -28.20 -11.42
CA TRP A 341 23.16 -27.00 -11.72
C TRP A 341 23.86 -26.03 -12.67
N ASN A 342 23.11 -25.44 -13.60
CA ASN A 342 23.62 -24.44 -14.54
C ASN A 342 24.09 -23.13 -13.86
N CYS A 343 23.60 -22.85 -12.66
CA CYS A 343 23.95 -21.64 -11.90
C CYS A 343 25.35 -21.73 -11.26
N GLY A 344 26.07 -22.85 -11.45
CA GLY A 344 27.46 -23.02 -10.99
C GLY A 344 27.61 -23.12 -9.47
N ARG A 345 26.50 -23.23 -8.73
CA ARG A 345 26.44 -23.36 -7.28
C ARG A 345 25.26 -24.23 -6.86
N VAL A 346 25.19 -24.57 -5.58
CA VAL A 346 24.01 -25.23 -5.00
C VAL A 346 22.86 -24.22 -4.91
N PRO A 347 21.62 -24.59 -5.33
CA PRO A 347 20.47 -23.73 -5.17
C PRO A 347 20.21 -23.42 -3.70
N THR A 348 19.88 -22.16 -3.43
CA THR A 348 19.46 -21.66 -2.12
C THR A 348 17.95 -21.39 -2.12
N ASP A 349 17.43 -20.94 -0.98
CA ASP A 349 16.05 -20.50 -0.81
C ASP A 349 15.66 -19.28 -1.67
N ASP A 350 16.61 -18.67 -2.36
CA ASP A 350 16.42 -17.53 -3.26
C ASP A 350 16.43 -17.91 -4.74
N ASP A 351 16.60 -19.20 -5.06
CA ASP A 351 16.58 -19.70 -6.42
C ASP A 351 15.29 -20.41 -6.78
N ASN A 352 14.81 -20.14 -7.99
CA ASN A 352 13.90 -21.03 -8.68
C ASN A 352 14.68 -22.25 -9.16
N VAL A 353 14.18 -23.45 -8.92
CA VAL A 353 14.84 -24.70 -9.26
C VAL A 353 14.01 -25.48 -10.25
N ILE A 354 14.63 -25.81 -11.39
CA ILE A 354 14.03 -26.64 -12.44
C ILE A 354 14.83 -27.92 -12.58
N VAL A 355 14.19 -29.07 -12.33
CA VAL A 355 14.76 -30.38 -12.68
C VAL A 355 14.33 -30.74 -14.10
N LYS A 356 15.27 -30.75 -15.05
CA LYS A 356 15.01 -31.04 -16.46
C LYS A 356 14.53 -32.47 -16.70
N SER A 357 13.72 -32.65 -17.73
CA SER A 357 13.26 -33.97 -18.19
C SER A 357 14.44 -34.93 -18.38
N GLY A 358 14.29 -36.18 -17.92
CA GLY A 358 15.35 -37.19 -17.97
C GLY A 358 16.45 -37.05 -16.90
N HIS A 359 16.48 -35.95 -16.14
CA HIS A 359 17.42 -35.82 -15.02
C HIS A 359 16.85 -36.44 -13.75
N LYS A 360 17.72 -37.09 -12.98
CA LYS A 360 17.45 -37.57 -11.64
C LYS A 360 18.25 -36.75 -10.63
N VAL A 361 17.58 -35.97 -9.80
CA VAL A 361 18.20 -35.21 -8.72
C VAL A 361 17.89 -35.87 -7.38
N THR A 362 18.93 -36.11 -6.57
CA THR A 362 18.79 -36.74 -5.25
C THR A 362 19.25 -35.80 -4.14
N VAL A 363 18.50 -35.70 -3.05
CA VAL A 363 18.91 -35.00 -1.83
C VAL A 363 19.34 -36.04 -0.80
N ASN A 364 20.65 -36.24 -0.64
CA ASN A 364 21.20 -37.30 0.24
C ASN A 364 21.94 -36.74 1.46
N HIS A 365 21.54 -35.56 1.96
CA HIS A 365 22.18 -34.96 3.12
C HIS A 365 21.55 -35.52 4.41
N PRO A 366 22.30 -36.20 5.31
CA PRO A 366 21.71 -36.91 6.45
C PRO A 366 21.11 -35.98 7.52
N THR A 367 21.42 -34.69 7.48
CA THR A 367 20.90 -33.67 8.39
C THR A 367 20.66 -32.36 7.63
N GLY A 368 19.53 -31.69 7.90
CA GLY A 368 19.19 -30.39 7.31
C GLY A 368 17.87 -30.37 6.54
N ILE A 369 17.34 -29.16 6.36
CA ILE A 369 16.20 -28.88 5.47
C ILE A 369 16.80 -28.31 4.19
N THR A 370 16.50 -28.93 3.05
CA THR A 370 16.84 -28.36 1.75
C THR A 370 15.72 -27.41 1.33
N THR A 371 16.09 -26.17 1.04
CA THR A 371 15.15 -25.12 0.65
C THR A 371 15.44 -24.59 -0.75
N CYS A 372 14.39 -24.17 -1.45
CA CYS A 372 14.50 -23.33 -2.65
C CYS A 372 13.35 -22.31 -2.70
N GLY A 373 13.42 -21.37 -3.65
CA GLY A 373 12.31 -20.50 -4.01
C GLY A 373 11.19 -21.32 -4.62
N TYR A 374 11.02 -21.28 -5.94
CA TYR A 374 10.07 -22.16 -6.64
C TYR A 374 10.72 -23.49 -7.04
N PHE A 375 10.05 -24.63 -6.84
CA PHE A 375 10.52 -25.93 -7.33
C PHE A 375 9.62 -26.46 -8.45
N TYR A 376 10.23 -26.82 -9.58
CA TYR A 376 9.55 -27.45 -10.69
C TYR A 376 10.34 -28.64 -11.23
N ALA A 377 9.68 -29.78 -11.35
CA ALA A 377 10.22 -30.99 -11.95
C ALA A 377 9.52 -31.22 -13.29
N GLU A 378 10.25 -31.10 -14.40
CA GLU A 378 9.69 -31.32 -15.74
C GLU A 378 9.18 -32.76 -15.89
N PRO A 379 8.16 -33.02 -16.73
CA PRO A 379 7.71 -34.37 -17.01
C PRO A 379 8.88 -35.30 -17.40
N GLY A 380 8.97 -36.47 -16.78
CA GLY A 380 10.05 -37.44 -17.01
C GLY A 380 11.33 -37.20 -16.19
N SER A 381 11.39 -36.13 -15.39
CA SER A 381 12.43 -36.00 -14.36
C SER A 381 12.12 -36.86 -13.13
N THR A 382 13.13 -37.11 -12.30
CA THR A 382 12.95 -37.78 -11.00
C THR A 382 13.61 -36.94 -9.91
N PHE A 383 12.84 -36.56 -8.89
CA PHE A 383 13.35 -35.92 -7.69
C PHE A 383 13.20 -36.87 -6.50
N ASN A 384 14.32 -37.28 -5.90
CA ASN A 384 14.31 -38.20 -4.76
C ASN A 384 14.92 -37.52 -3.54
N CYS A 385 14.07 -37.16 -2.58
CA CYS A 385 14.50 -36.54 -1.33
C CYS A 385 14.31 -37.54 -0.19
N VAL A 386 15.42 -37.97 0.43
CA VAL A 386 15.36 -38.84 1.62
C VAL A 386 15.23 -38.04 2.92
N THR A 387 15.22 -36.71 2.84
CA THR A 387 15.07 -35.77 3.97
C THR A 387 13.92 -34.77 3.75
N ARG A 388 13.84 -33.72 4.56
CA ARG A 388 12.82 -32.65 4.42
C ARG A 388 13.24 -31.68 3.32
N PHE A 389 12.37 -31.50 2.33
CA PHE A 389 12.48 -30.50 1.29
C PHE A 389 11.36 -29.48 1.44
N LEU A 390 11.68 -28.19 1.42
CA LEU A 390 10.72 -27.10 1.43
C LEU A 390 10.97 -26.19 0.22
N SER A 391 10.01 -26.08 -0.69
CA SER A 391 9.99 -24.96 -1.64
C SER A 391 9.12 -23.84 -1.06
N LYS A 392 9.47 -22.59 -1.35
CA LYS A 392 8.54 -21.47 -1.18
C LYS A 392 7.33 -21.72 -2.12
N PRO A 393 6.09 -21.50 -1.67
CA PRO A 393 4.89 -21.78 -2.45
C PRO A 393 4.78 -20.93 -3.72
#